data_AF-A0A357FWL8-F1
#
_entry.id   AF-A0A357FWL8-F1
#
_cell.length_a   1.000
_cell.length_b   1.000
_cell.length_c   1.000
_cell.angle_alpha   90.00
_cell.angle_beta   90.00
_cell.angle_gamma   90.00
#
_symmetry.space_group_name_H-M   'P 1'
#
loop_
_entity.id
_entity.type
_entity.pdbx_description
1 polymer ?
#
loop_
_entity_poly.entity_id
_entity_poly.type
_entity_poly.pdbx_seq_one_letter_code
_entity_poly.pdbx_strand_id
1 'polypeptide(L)'
;LPGMMMAMIRLNVPSVFMYGGTILPGKFKGKDVDVVSVFEAVGQHAAGKMSDDDLHALECVACPSAGACGGQFTANTMACVSEAIGLALPNSAGAPAPYESRDEYADASGRAVVELIRNGGPRPRDIVTRKSLENAAAIVAATGGSTNAALHLPAMAHEAGISFNLFDVAEIFKKTPYIANLRPGGKYVAKDLFD
;
A
#
# COMPACT_ATOMS: atom_id res chain seq x y z
N LEU A 1 0.97 8.26 -2.23
CA LEU A 1 0.50 7.30 -3.26
C LEU A 1 -0.73 7.82 -4.01
N PRO A 2 -1.93 7.96 -3.41
CA PRO A 2 -3.14 8.34 -4.14
C PRO A 2 -3.05 9.67 -4.91
N GLY A 3 -2.39 10.69 -4.35
CA GLY A 3 -2.20 11.96 -5.05
C GLY A 3 -1.46 11.84 -6.39
N MET A 4 -0.47 10.95 -6.48
CA MET A 4 0.24 10.69 -7.75
C MET A 4 -0.63 9.93 -8.74
N MET A 5 -1.37 8.91 -8.28
CA MET A 5 -2.31 8.18 -9.13
C MET A 5 -3.44 9.08 -9.65
N MET A 6 -3.98 9.96 -8.80
CA MET A 6 -4.95 10.98 -9.20
C MET A 6 -4.38 11.90 -10.28
N ALA A 7 -3.14 12.37 -10.13
CA ALA A 7 -2.48 13.19 -11.16
C ALA A 7 -2.30 12.44 -12.49
N MET A 8 -1.89 11.17 -12.46
CA MET A 8 -1.79 10.31 -13.66
C MET A 8 -3.14 10.21 -14.38
N ILE A 9 -4.21 9.91 -13.62
CA ILE A 9 -5.57 9.76 -14.16
C ILE A 9 -6.10 11.08 -14.72
N ARG A 10 -5.85 12.19 -14.01
CA ARG A 10 -6.30 13.53 -14.41
C ARG A 10 -5.64 14.02 -15.68
N LEU A 11 -4.31 13.91 -15.75
CA LEU A 11 -3.53 14.33 -16.92
C LEU A 11 -3.75 13.38 -18.10
N ASN A 12 -4.07 12.12 -17.81
CA ASN A 12 -4.34 11.07 -18.78
C ASN A 12 -3.24 10.94 -19.86
N VAL A 13 -1.99 11.02 -19.41
CA VAL A 13 -0.78 10.79 -20.23
C VAL A 13 -0.20 9.41 -19.89
N PRO A 14 0.41 8.70 -20.87
CA PRO A 14 1.08 7.42 -20.62
C PRO A 14 1.99 7.51 -19.40
N SER A 15 1.76 6.63 -18.42
CA SER A 15 2.44 6.67 -17.12
C SER A 15 2.36 5.31 -16.45
N VAL A 16 3.36 5.00 -15.62
CA VAL A 16 3.45 3.79 -14.81
C VAL A 16 3.75 4.21 -13.37
N PHE A 17 2.96 3.72 -12.42
CA PHE A 17 3.17 3.97 -11.00
C PHE A 17 4.20 2.99 -10.45
N MET A 18 5.16 3.48 -9.68
CA MET A 18 6.13 2.65 -8.96
C MET A 18 6.08 2.97 -7.47
N TYR A 19 5.85 1.94 -6.65
CA TYR A 19 5.86 2.07 -5.20
C TYR A 19 7.30 2.03 -4.67
N GLY A 20 7.59 2.85 -3.66
CA GLY A 20 8.93 2.91 -3.04
C GLY A 20 9.28 1.70 -2.16
N GLY A 21 8.29 0.89 -1.78
CA GLY A 21 8.48 -0.30 -0.97
C GLY A 21 8.19 -0.12 0.52
N THR A 22 7.93 -1.26 1.17
CA THR A 22 7.68 -1.33 2.62
C THR A 22 8.99 -1.39 3.40
N ILE A 23 8.99 -0.87 4.64
CA ILE A 23 10.11 -1.01 5.59
C ILE A 23 10.22 -2.45 6.08
N LEU A 24 11.44 -2.90 6.40
CA LEU A 24 11.65 -4.17 7.10
C LEU A 24 11.23 -4.07 8.58
N PRO A 25 10.69 -5.14 9.19
CA PRO A 25 10.36 -5.15 10.61
C PRO A 25 11.62 -5.05 11.48
N GLY A 26 11.51 -4.31 12.58
CA GLY A 26 12.55 -4.23 13.61
C GLY A 26 12.54 -5.43 14.55
N LYS A 27 13.53 -5.53 15.43
CA LYS A 27 13.61 -6.56 16.47
C LYS A 27 13.81 -5.93 17.85
N PHE A 28 12.90 -6.19 18.77
CA PHE A 28 13.00 -5.77 20.17
C PHE A 28 12.73 -6.95 21.10
N LYS A 29 13.69 -7.25 21.99
CA LYS A 29 13.62 -8.38 22.95
C LYS A 29 13.18 -9.70 22.30
N GLY A 30 13.72 -10.00 21.12
CA GLY A 30 13.44 -11.22 20.36
C GLY A 30 12.10 -11.25 19.61
N LYS A 31 11.33 -10.15 19.60
CA LYS A 31 10.05 -10.03 18.89
C LYS A 31 10.17 -9.07 17.71
N ASP A 32 9.41 -9.35 16.64
CA ASP A 32 9.21 -8.39 15.55
C ASP A 32 8.43 -7.18 16.06
N VAL A 33 8.91 -5.99 15.68
CA VAL A 33 8.30 -4.71 16.03
C VAL A 33 8.23 -3.78 14.83
N ASP A 34 7.29 -2.86 14.89
CA ASP A 34 6.99 -1.86 13.87
C ASP A 34 6.63 -0.52 14.53
N VAL A 35 6.32 0.49 13.71
CA VAL A 35 5.93 1.82 14.22
C VAL A 35 4.69 1.78 15.13
N VAL A 36 3.75 0.83 14.90
CA VAL A 36 2.58 0.69 15.77
C VAL A 36 2.96 0.15 17.14
N SER A 37 3.97 -0.71 17.21
CA SER A 37 4.53 -1.20 18.47
C SER A 37 5.04 -0.03 19.33
N VAL A 38 5.60 1.01 18.71
CA VAL A 38 5.99 2.25 19.42
C VAL A 38 4.77 3.01 19.93
N PHE A 39 3.72 3.16 19.12
CA PHE A 39 2.48 3.82 19.55
C PHE A 39 1.81 3.09 20.73
N GLU A 40 1.79 1.77 20.70
CA GLU A 40 1.30 0.95 21.82
C GLU A 40 2.19 1.08 23.06
N ALA A 41 3.51 1.12 22.87
CA ALA A 41 4.49 1.28 23.94
C ALA A 41 4.38 2.62 24.66
N VAL A 42 4.12 3.73 23.95
CA VAL A 42 3.81 5.03 24.57
C VAL A 42 2.61 4.91 25.50
N GLY A 43 1.57 4.17 25.10
CA GLY A 43 0.42 3.89 25.97
C GLY A 43 0.77 3.04 27.20
N GLN A 44 1.61 2.02 27.04
CA GLN A 44 2.08 1.18 28.16
C GLN A 44 2.96 1.98 29.14
N HIS A 45 3.84 2.82 28.61
CA HIS A 45 4.70 3.71 29.38
C HIS A 45 3.88 4.71 30.20
N ALA A 46 2.92 5.39 29.58
CA ALA A 46 2.00 6.31 30.28
C ALA A 46 1.19 5.60 31.39
N ALA A 47 0.92 4.31 31.22
CA ALA A 47 0.25 3.47 32.22
C ALA A 47 1.19 2.89 33.30
N GLY A 48 2.48 3.26 33.29
CA GLY A 48 3.50 2.76 34.24
C GLY A 48 3.90 1.29 34.02
N LYS A 49 3.61 0.73 32.84
CA LYS A 49 3.86 -0.69 32.50
C LYS A 49 5.11 -0.91 31.64
N MET A 50 5.82 0.16 31.29
CA MET A 50 7.07 0.13 30.53
C MET A 50 8.01 1.21 31.08
N SER A 51 9.30 0.92 31.20
CA SER A 51 10.31 1.89 31.63
C SER A 51 10.71 2.84 30.50
N ASP A 52 11.30 3.98 30.87
CA ASP A 52 11.91 4.93 29.91
C ASP A 52 12.94 4.22 29.02
N ASP A 53 13.82 3.40 29.63
CA ASP A 53 14.87 2.66 28.92
C ASP A 53 14.29 1.67 27.90
N ASP A 54 13.21 0.96 28.25
CA ASP A 54 12.56 0.01 27.35
C ASP A 54 11.86 0.73 26.19
N LEU A 55 11.18 1.84 26.47
CA LEU A 55 10.54 2.65 25.44
C LEU A 55 11.58 3.20 24.46
N HIS A 56 12.66 3.80 24.97
CA HIS A 56 13.73 4.34 24.15
C HIS A 56 14.41 3.25 23.31
N ALA A 57 14.73 2.11 23.90
CA ALA A 57 15.34 1.00 23.18
C ALA A 57 14.42 0.45 22.08
N LEU A 58 13.09 0.43 22.29
CA LEU A 58 12.12 0.07 21.27
C LEU A 58 12.08 1.09 20.12
N GLU A 59 12.04 2.39 20.44
CA GLU A 59 12.04 3.48 19.44
C GLU A 59 13.25 3.39 18.50
N CYS A 60 14.44 3.11 19.05
CA CYS A 60 15.67 3.01 18.28
C CYS A 60 15.70 1.84 17.28
N VAL A 61 14.87 0.81 17.47
CA VAL A 61 14.91 -0.41 16.64
C VAL A 61 13.65 -0.63 15.79
N ALA A 62 12.56 0.09 16.05
CA ALA A 62 11.26 -0.13 15.40
C ALA A 62 11.24 0.21 13.89
N CYS A 63 12.14 1.09 13.44
CA CYS A 63 12.25 1.54 12.05
C CYS A 63 13.66 1.30 11.49
N PRO A 64 14.04 0.04 11.20
CA PRO A 64 15.44 -0.34 10.94
C PRO A 64 15.95 -0.01 9.53
N SER A 65 15.08 0.44 8.62
CA SER A 65 15.44 0.65 7.21
C SER A 65 14.57 1.74 6.56
N ALA A 66 14.83 2.06 5.29
CA ALA A 66 13.94 2.92 4.51
C ALA A 66 12.63 2.19 4.16
N GLY A 67 11.60 2.94 3.76
CA GLY A 67 10.33 2.40 3.28
C GLY A 67 9.13 2.93 4.05
N ALA A 68 7.93 2.64 3.56
CA ALA A 68 6.69 2.99 4.27
C ALA A 68 6.39 2.00 5.41
N CYS A 69 5.43 2.33 6.27
CA CYS A 69 5.06 1.51 7.44
C CYS A 69 4.80 0.03 7.08
N GLY A 70 5.36 -0.91 7.86
CA GLY A 70 5.44 -2.33 7.51
C GLY A 70 4.13 -3.11 7.42
N GLY A 71 3.11 -2.73 8.19
CA GLY A 71 1.80 -3.39 8.18
C GLY A 71 0.92 -3.01 6.99
N GLN A 72 -0.26 -3.62 6.87
CA GLN A 72 -1.28 -3.34 5.85
C GLN A 72 -2.05 -2.03 6.14
N PHE A 73 -1.29 -0.98 6.48
CA PHE A 73 -1.79 0.39 6.65
C PHE A 73 -2.00 1.07 5.30
N THR A 74 -2.28 2.38 5.31
CA THR A 74 -2.64 3.12 4.09
C THR A 74 -1.59 3.02 2.98
N ALA A 75 -0.29 3.02 3.30
CA ALA A 75 0.76 2.91 2.28
C ALA A 75 0.69 1.59 1.51
N ASN A 76 0.80 0.45 2.21
CA ASN A 76 0.74 -0.88 1.57
C ASN A 76 -0.66 -1.18 0.98
N THR A 77 -1.74 -0.71 1.62
CA THR A 77 -3.09 -0.78 1.04
C THR A 77 -3.14 -0.09 -0.32
N MET A 78 -2.64 1.16 -0.41
CA MET A 78 -2.67 1.90 -1.67
C MET A 78 -1.64 1.40 -2.68
N ALA A 79 -0.58 0.72 -2.25
CA ALA A 79 0.33 0.00 -3.12
C ALA A 79 -0.38 -1.19 -3.78
N CYS A 80 -1.06 -2.05 -3.02
CA CYS A 80 -1.89 -3.12 -3.57
C CYS A 80 -2.98 -2.59 -4.51
N VAL A 81 -3.60 -1.45 -4.15
CA VAL A 81 -4.58 -0.79 -5.03
C VAL A 81 -3.94 -0.36 -6.36
N SER A 82 -2.73 0.21 -6.36
CA SER A 82 -2.06 0.65 -7.59
C SER A 82 -1.82 -0.48 -8.59
N GLU A 83 -1.51 -1.67 -8.08
CA GLU A 83 -1.36 -2.88 -8.90
C GLU A 83 -2.74 -3.43 -9.32
N ALA A 84 -3.70 -3.52 -8.40
CA ALA A 84 -5.03 -4.07 -8.66
C ALA A 84 -5.84 -3.25 -9.68
N ILE A 85 -5.68 -1.93 -9.71
CA ILE A 85 -6.30 -1.08 -10.73
C ILE A 85 -5.56 -1.10 -12.07
N GLY A 86 -4.32 -1.60 -12.10
CA GLY A 86 -3.48 -1.73 -13.30
C GLY A 86 -2.54 -0.55 -13.59
N LEU A 87 -2.37 0.40 -12.66
CA LEU A 87 -1.45 1.53 -12.86
C LEU A 87 0.02 1.19 -12.56
N ALA A 88 0.26 0.14 -11.78
CA ALA A 88 1.59 -0.38 -11.49
C ALA A 88 1.83 -1.72 -12.21
N LEU A 89 3.10 -2.08 -12.39
CA LEU A 89 3.44 -3.38 -12.95
C LEU A 89 3.07 -4.50 -11.95
N PRO A 90 2.70 -5.71 -12.43
CA PRO A 90 2.47 -6.86 -11.55
C PRO A 90 3.67 -7.10 -10.62
N ASN A 91 3.38 -7.41 -9.36
CA ASN A 91 4.32 -7.63 -8.25
C ASN A 91 5.21 -6.43 -7.85
N SER A 92 5.17 -5.31 -8.58
CA SER A 92 6.02 -4.14 -8.28
C SER A 92 5.66 -3.44 -6.97
N ALA A 93 4.45 -3.68 -6.45
CA ALA A 93 3.95 -3.07 -5.21
C ALA A 93 4.34 -3.84 -3.94
N GLY A 94 4.96 -5.03 -4.06
CA GLY A 94 5.29 -5.89 -2.91
C GLY A 94 6.72 -5.74 -2.39
N ALA A 95 7.69 -5.42 -3.26
CA ALA A 95 9.10 -5.46 -2.92
C ALA A 95 9.46 -4.49 -1.75
N PRO A 96 10.11 -4.98 -0.68
CA PRO A 96 10.62 -4.13 0.39
C PRO A 96 11.58 -3.07 -0.13
N ALA A 97 11.53 -1.88 0.46
CA ALA A 97 12.34 -0.75 0.00
C ALA A 97 13.85 -1.04 0.01
N PRO A 98 14.44 -1.78 0.97
CA PRO A 98 15.87 -2.05 0.97
C PRO A 98 16.33 -3.14 -0.02
N TYR A 99 15.41 -3.86 -0.66
CA TYR A 99 15.78 -4.97 -1.54
C TYR A 99 16.28 -4.45 -2.89
N GLU A 100 17.46 -4.88 -3.32
CA GLU A 100 18.03 -4.52 -4.63
C GLU A 100 17.18 -5.05 -5.79
N SER A 101 16.45 -6.16 -5.60
CA SER A 101 15.47 -6.66 -6.58
C SER A 101 14.35 -5.67 -6.89
N ARG A 102 14.15 -4.64 -6.05
CA ARG A 102 13.21 -3.54 -6.33
C ARG A 102 13.67 -2.69 -7.53
N ASP A 103 14.97 -2.59 -7.77
CA ASP A 103 15.53 -1.77 -8.85
C ASP A 103 15.19 -2.37 -10.23
N GLU A 104 15.01 -3.69 -10.31
CA GLU A 104 14.52 -4.35 -11.53
C GLU A 104 13.12 -3.84 -11.93
N TYR A 105 12.25 -3.57 -10.95
CA TYR A 105 10.93 -2.99 -11.20
C TYR A 105 11.00 -1.50 -11.57
N ALA A 106 11.98 -0.76 -11.07
CA ALA A 106 12.20 0.62 -11.48
C ALA A 106 12.61 0.68 -12.96
N ASP A 107 13.57 -0.16 -13.36
CA ASP A 107 14.00 -0.30 -14.74
C ASP A 107 12.88 -0.81 -15.66
N ALA A 108 12.11 -1.81 -15.20
CA ALA A 108 10.97 -2.33 -15.93
C ALA A 108 9.88 -1.27 -16.11
N SER A 109 9.61 -0.46 -15.09
CA SER A 109 8.63 0.65 -15.17
C SER A 109 9.08 1.71 -16.17
N GLY A 110 10.39 2.03 -16.20
CA GLY A 110 10.98 2.93 -17.19
C GLY A 110 10.83 2.41 -18.63
N ARG A 111 11.09 1.12 -18.86
CA ARG A 111 10.85 0.49 -20.18
C ARG A 111 9.37 0.49 -20.55
N ALA A 112 8.49 0.16 -19.59
CA ALA A 112 7.06 0.10 -19.80
C ALA A 112 6.49 1.47 -20.21
N VAL A 113 6.86 2.56 -19.54
CA VAL A 113 6.36 3.90 -19.92
C VAL A 113 6.83 4.32 -21.32
N VAL A 114 8.06 3.99 -21.70
CA VAL A 114 8.56 4.26 -23.07
C VAL A 114 7.76 3.47 -24.11
N GLU A 115 7.44 2.21 -23.83
CA GLU A 115 6.65 1.37 -24.72
C GLU A 115 5.20 1.87 -24.87
N LEU A 116 4.57 2.27 -23.76
CA LEU A 116 3.24 2.90 -23.78
C LEU A 116 3.24 4.17 -24.65
N ILE A 117 4.30 4.98 -24.58
CA ILE A 117 4.43 6.19 -25.41
C ILE A 117 4.58 5.81 -26.88
N ARG A 118 5.45 4.85 -27.22
CA ARG A 118 5.71 4.42 -28.62
C ARG A 118 4.46 3.84 -29.28
N ASN A 119 3.69 3.05 -28.54
CA ASN A 119 2.49 2.40 -29.04
C ASN A 119 1.23 3.27 -28.94
N GLY A 120 1.34 4.49 -28.38
CA GLY A 120 0.23 5.43 -28.25
C GLY A 120 -0.74 5.12 -27.11
N GLY A 121 -0.42 4.20 -26.20
CA GLY A 121 -1.24 3.85 -25.04
C GLY A 121 -1.04 2.40 -24.58
N PRO A 122 -1.91 1.89 -23.68
CA PRO A 122 -3.06 2.58 -23.05
C PRO A 122 -2.67 3.75 -22.13
N ARG A 123 -3.60 4.69 -21.93
CA ARG A 123 -3.48 5.80 -20.98
C ARG A 123 -4.16 5.45 -19.65
N PRO A 124 -3.89 6.17 -18.56
CA PRO A 124 -4.49 5.88 -17.24
C PRO A 124 -6.01 5.75 -17.23
N ARG A 125 -6.77 6.54 -18.01
CA ARG A 125 -8.24 6.41 -18.08
C ARG A 125 -8.74 5.23 -18.94
N ASP A 126 -7.87 4.65 -19.77
CA ASP A 126 -8.18 3.41 -20.48
C ASP A 126 -8.01 2.19 -19.56
N ILE A 127 -7.14 2.32 -18.55
CA ILE A 127 -6.83 1.29 -17.55
C ILE A 127 -7.78 1.35 -16.35
N VAL A 128 -7.99 2.57 -15.80
CA VAL A 128 -8.85 2.78 -14.64
C VAL A 128 -10.31 2.77 -15.09
N THR A 129 -10.96 1.64 -14.85
CA THR A 129 -12.38 1.41 -15.15
C THR A 129 -13.15 1.19 -13.86
N ARG A 130 -14.49 1.24 -13.92
CA ARG A 130 -15.32 0.84 -12.77
C ARG A 130 -14.95 -0.57 -12.30
N LYS A 131 -14.69 -1.49 -13.23
CA LYS A 131 -14.32 -2.87 -12.89
C LYS A 131 -12.99 -2.96 -12.17
N SER A 132 -11.98 -2.19 -12.58
CA SER A 132 -10.68 -2.22 -11.91
C SER A 132 -10.73 -1.57 -10.52
N LEU A 133 -11.56 -0.53 -10.33
CA LEU A 133 -11.88 0.02 -9.00
C LEU A 133 -12.60 -0.99 -8.10
N GLU A 134 -13.54 -1.77 -8.65
CA GLU A 134 -14.22 -2.84 -7.90
C GLU A 134 -13.24 -3.94 -7.47
N ASN A 135 -12.33 -4.34 -8.36
CA ASN A 135 -11.26 -5.31 -8.05
C ASN A 135 -10.36 -4.77 -6.94
N ALA A 136 -9.97 -3.49 -7.01
CA ALA A 136 -9.14 -2.87 -5.97
C ALA A 136 -9.86 -2.80 -4.62
N ALA A 137 -11.15 -2.47 -4.58
CA ALA A 137 -11.93 -2.52 -3.36
C ALA A 137 -11.99 -3.95 -2.77
N ALA A 138 -12.14 -4.97 -3.62
CA ALA A 138 -12.09 -6.36 -3.17
C ALA A 138 -10.71 -6.72 -2.57
N ILE A 139 -9.61 -6.28 -3.17
CA ILE A 139 -8.26 -6.49 -2.60
C ILE A 139 -8.10 -5.80 -1.25
N VAL A 140 -8.62 -4.57 -1.11
CA VAL A 140 -8.60 -3.86 0.19
C VAL A 140 -9.34 -4.67 1.25
N ALA A 141 -10.55 -5.15 0.97
CA ALA A 141 -11.31 -5.97 1.92
C ALA A 141 -10.61 -7.30 2.23
N ALA A 142 -10.16 -8.01 1.20
CA ALA A 142 -9.52 -9.32 1.34
C ALA A 142 -8.24 -9.26 2.17
N THR A 143 -7.52 -8.15 2.10
CA THR A 143 -6.25 -7.96 2.81
C THR A 143 -6.40 -7.26 4.17
N GLY A 144 -7.61 -6.83 4.55
CA GLY A 144 -7.80 -6.03 5.77
C GLY A 144 -7.17 -4.65 5.67
N GLY A 145 -7.18 -4.08 4.46
CA GLY A 145 -6.58 -2.80 4.16
C GLY A 145 -7.25 -1.61 4.85
N SER A 146 -6.52 -0.51 4.88
CA SER A 146 -6.90 0.73 5.55
C SER A 146 -8.24 1.28 5.08
N THR A 147 -9.07 1.72 6.04
CA THR A 147 -10.33 2.44 5.79
C THR A 147 -10.16 3.70 4.94
N ASN A 148 -8.96 4.31 4.91
CA ASN A 148 -8.64 5.45 4.04
C ASN A 148 -8.83 5.12 2.54
N ALA A 149 -8.75 3.85 2.13
CA ALA A 149 -9.05 3.43 0.77
C ALA A 149 -10.49 3.78 0.36
N ALA A 150 -11.42 3.84 1.32
CA ALA A 150 -12.80 4.23 1.09
C ALA A 150 -12.96 5.71 0.68
N LEU A 151 -11.94 6.55 0.95
CA LEU A 151 -11.83 7.92 0.47
C LEU A 151 -11.02 8.00 -0.83
N HIS A 152 -9.91 7.25 -0.92
CA HIS A 152 -9.00 7.32 -2.05
C HIS A 152 -9.55 6.71 -3.34
N LEU A 153 -10.30 5.59 -3.26
CA LEU A 153 -10.89 4.96 -4.44
C LEU A 153 -11.92 5.88 -5.13
N PRO A 154 -12.90 6.49 -4.42
CA PRO A 154 -13.77 7.50 -5.03
C PRO A 154 -13.03 8.72 -5.58
N ALA A 155 -11.97 9.18 -4.91
CA ALA A 155 -11.19 10.32 -5.39
C ALA A 155 -10.49 10.01 -6.73
N MET A 156 -9.91 8.81 -6.88
CA MET A 156 -9.33 8.38 -8.16
C MET A 156 -10.40 8.16 -9.23
N ALA A 157 -11.56 7.62 -8.86
CA ALA A 157 -12.69 7.45 -9.77
C ALA A 157 -13.20 8.79 -10.33
N HIS A 158 -13.25 9.82 -9.47
CA HIS A 158 -13.61 11.18 -9.87
C HIS A 158 -12.67 11.73 -10.95
N GLU A 159 -11.35 11.55 -10.80
CA GLU A 159 -10.37 11.97 -11.81
C GLU A 159 -10.53 11.23 -13.15
N ALA A 160 -11.09 10.02 -13.13
CA ALA A 160 -11.43 9.23 -14.32
C ALA A 160 -12.82 9.57 -14.90
N GLY A 161 -13.61 10.40 -14.23
CA GLY A 161 -15.00 10.68 -14.62
C GLY A 161 -15.97 9.52 -14.36
N ILE A 162 -15.62 8.62 -13.45
CA ILE A 162 -16.40 7.40 -13.14
C ILE A 162 -17.23 7.63 -11.88
N SER A 163 -18.54 7.35 -11.96
CA SER A 163 -19.40 7.32 -10.77
C SER A 163 -19.09 6.07 -9.94
N PHE A 164 -18.31 6.25 -8.88
CA PHE A 164 -17.95 5.23 -7.90
C PHE A 164 -17.72 5.94 -6.55
N ASN A 165 -18.56 5.64 -5.57
CA ASN A 165 -18.59 6.36 -4.30
C ASN A 165 -18.33 5.44 -3.10
N LEU A 166 -18.37 6.01 -1.90
CA LEU A 166 -18.14 5.27 -0.66
C LEU A 166 -19.10 4.08 -0.47
N PHE A 167 -20.35 4.20 -0.92
CA PHE A 167 -21.34 3.12 -0.80
C PHE A 167 -21.01 1.95 -1.73
N ASP A 168 -20.50 2.21 -2.93
CA ASP A 168 -19.99 1.15 -3.82
C ASP A 168 -18.86 0.37 -3.14
N VAL A 169 -17.91 1.08 -2.50
CA VAL A 169 -16.82 0.45 -1.74
C VAL A 169 -17.37 -0.41 -0.61
N ALA A 170 -18.33 0.12 0.16
CA ALA A 170 -18.92 -0.58 1.30
C ALA A 170 -19.65 -1.87 0.88
N GLU A 171 -20.39 -1.85 -0.23
CA GLU A 171 -21.06 -3.06 -0.75
C GLU A 171 -20.06 -4.13 -1.18
N ILE A 172 -18.90 -3.73 -1.71
CA ILE A 172 -17.84 -4.67 -2.06
C ILE A 172 -17.20 -5.25 -0.80
N PHE A 173 -16.93 -4.43 0.20
CA PHE A 173 -16.37 -4.90 1.47
C PHE A 173 -17.29 -5.91 2.16
N LYS A 174 -18.62 -5.71 2.09
CA LYS A 174 -19.60 -6.65 2.68
C LYS A 174 -19.57 -8.05 2.06
N LYS A 175 -19.30 -8.16 0.75
CA LYS A 175 -19.33 -9.44 0.03
C LYS A 175 -17.96 -10.12 -0.06
N THR A 176 -16.87 -9.40 0.21
CA THR A 176 -15.51 -9.92 0.07
C THR A 176 -14.99 -10.45 1.42
N PRO A 177 -14.61 -11.74 1.51
CA PRO A 177 -14.09 -12.32 2.74
C PRO A 177 -12.70 -11.75 3.06
N TYR A 178 -12.45 -11.50 4.35
CA TYR A 178 -11.12 -11.18 4.86
C TYR A 178 -10.28 -12.45 4.98
N ILE A 179 -9.16 -12.52 4.24
CA ILE A 179 -8.37 -13.75 4.08
C ILE A 179 -6.88 -13.57 4.42
N ALA A 180 -6.36 -12.35 4.46
CA ALA A 180 -4.95 -12.11 4.79
C ALA A 180 -4.73 -12.00 6.30
N ASN A 181 -3.64 -12.57 6.80
CA ASN A 181 -3.26 -12.48 8.21
C ASN A 181 -2.21 -11.38 8.44
N LEU A 182 -2.56 -10.13 8.10
CA LEU A 182 -1.63 -9.00 8.12
C LEU A 182 -1.93 -8.02 9.26
N ARG A 183 -0.88 -7.48 9.89
CA ARG A 183 -1.00 -6.38 10.86
C ARG A 183 -1.72 -5.19 10.19
N PRO A 184 -2.62 -4.49 10.91
CA PRO A 184 -2.88 -4.61 12.34
C PRO A 184 -3.87 -5.72 12.74
N GLY A 185 -4.64 -6.29 11.80
CA GLY A 185 -5.67 -7.31 12.09
C GLY A 185 -5.14 -8.73 12.26
N GLY A 186 -3.86 -8.94 11.97
CA GLY A 186 -3.20 -10.24 11.95
C GLY A 186 -1.74 -10.20 12.40
N LYS A 187 -1.01 -11.28 12.12
CA LYS A 187 0.35 -11.52 12.64
C LYS A 187 1.46 -11.00 11.73
N TYR A 188 1.29 -11.12 10.42
CA TYR A 188 2.37 -10.91 9.43
C TYR A 188 2.42 -9.47 8.92
N VAL A 189 3.52 -9.06 8.32
CA VAL A 189 3.73 -7.73 7.71
C VAL A 189 3.79 -7.82 6.19
N ALA A 190 3.82 -6.68 5.50
CA ALA A 190 3.86 -6.65 4.03
C ALA A 190 5.10 -7.35 3.43
N LYS A 191 6.21 -7.40 4.17
CA LYS A 191 7.38 -8.22 3.78
C LYS A 191 7.01 -9.71 3.64
N ASP A 192 6.25 -10.25 4.59
CA ASP A 192 5.85 -11.66 4.57
C ASP A 192 4.82 -11.96 3.45
N LEU A 193 4.10 -10.95 2.95
CA LEU A 193 3.24 -11.08 1.77
C LEU A 193 4.06 -11.12 0.47
N PHE A 194 5.21 -10.46 0.46
CA PHE A 194 6.11 -10.43 -0.69
C PHE A 194 6.93 -11.71 -0.84
N ASP A 195 7.39 -12.27 0.28
CA ASP A 195 8.16 -13.53 0.32
C ASP A 195 7.30 -14.75 -0.06
#